data_AF-A0A925HY61-F1
#
_entry.id   AF-A0A925HY61-F1
#
_cell.length_a   1.000
_cell.length_b   1.000
_cell.length_c   1.000
_cell.angle_alpha   90.00
_cell.angle_beta   90.00
_cell.angle_gamma   90.00
#
_symmetry.space_group_name_H-M   'P 1'
#
loop_
_entity.id
_entity.type
_entity.pdbx_description
1 polymer ?
#
loop_
_entity_poly.entity_id
_entity_poly.type
_entity_poly.pdbx_seq_one_letter_code
_entity_poly.pdbx_strand_id
1 'polypeptide(L)'
;MPTSRPLLANEPRPSRELPTLAELGADLLTTTPWQRRWALARPLLLVLCFAAVWQSQLWWLTPLVMFLLFIAIVTVTHDVVHGALGLSPRQSEWWLFLLGVILLESGHAYRATHHQHHRVFPGPDDPEGDPARMNLWTAVLWGPLFLPRLWLWAYRRNQGRDDQRRWLVAEAIWAIGFPLAAATLWPITKGPAVYALLAIVGSWVYPLLTVHLPHHGYGDTPLTQTGTLRGLIIPRLFLELTYHLEHHLYPTVPSHHLANLSKRLDPTLRANGVTPKWAP
;
A
#
# COMPACT_ATOMS: atom_id res chain seq x y z
N MET A 1 26.89 60.43 -3.10
CA MET A 1 25.90 59.35 -3.35
C MET A 1 26.01 58.93 -4.80
N PRO A 2 26.25 57.64 -5.05
CA PRO A 2 25.17 56.80 -5.57
C PRO A 2 24.95 55.59 -4.67
N THR A 3 23.66 55.31 -4.50
CA THR A 3 23.06 54.33 -3.61
C THR A 3 23.35 52.89 -4.03
N SER A 4 24.02 52.15 -3.15
CA SER A 4 24.01 50.69 -3.14
C SER A 4 22.57 50.20 -2.94
N ARG A 5 21.97 49.60 -3.97
CA ARG A 5 20.76 48.77 -3.79
C ARG A 5 21.18 47.49 -3.08
N PRO A 6 20.56 47.13 -1.94
CA PRO A 6 20.76 45.80 -1.38
C PRO A 6 20.13 44.77 -2.32
N LEU A 7 20.83 43.64 -2.44
CA LEU A 7 20.33 42.40 -3.00
C LEU A 7 18.92 42.15 -2.47
N LEU A 8 17.95 42.11 -3.38
CA LEU A 8 16.60 41.67 -3.05
C LEU A 8 16.73 40.29 -2.40
N ALA A 9 16.40 40.25 -1.11
CA ALA A 9 16.20 39.03 -0.38
C ALA A 9 15.29 38.14 -1.23
N ASN A 10 15.67 36.87 -1.36
CA ASN A 10 14.79 35.83 -1.86
C ASN A 10 13.50 35.90 -1.06
N GLU A 11 12.45 36.51 -1.64
CA GLU A 11 11.12 36.33 -1.10
C GLU A 11 10.85 34.82 -1.10
N PRO A 12 10.36 34.25 0.02
CA PRO A 12 9.86 32.89 -0.01
C PRO A 12 8.75 32.88 -1.07
N ARG A 13 8.98 32.16 -2.18
CA ARG A 13 7.92 31.92 -3.16
C ARG A 13 6.73 31.38 -2.37
N PRO A 14 5.53 32.00 -2.44
CA PRO A 14 4.37 31.43 -1.79
C PRO A 14 4.26 29.99 -2.30
N SER A 15 4.23 29.02 -1.38
CA SER A 15 3.92 27.64 -1.69
C SER A 15 2.67 27.69 -2.56
N ARG A 16 2.78 27.40 -3.86
CA ARG A 16 1.57 27.29 -4.68
C ARG A 16 0.79 26.16 -4.06
N GLU A 17 -0.38 26.50 -3.51
CA GLU A 17 -1.30 25.53 -2.94
C GLU A 17 -1.46 24.37 -3.94
N LEU A 18 -1.49 23.15 -3.41
CA LEU A 18 -1.66 21.96 -4.22
C LEU A 18 -2.95 22.10 -5.05
N PRO A 19 -2.92 21.81 -6.36
CA PRO A 19 -4.12 21.94 -7.18
C PRO A 19 -5.21 21.01 -6.67
N THR A 20 -6.44 21.48 -6.68
CA THR A 20 -7.60 20.67 -6.32
C THR A 20 -7.85 19.58 -7.37
N LEU A 21 -8.58 18.52 -6.99
CA LEU A 21 -9.00 17.49 -7.95
C LEU A 21 -9.88 18.05 -9.08
N ALA A 22 -10.61 19.14 -8.83
CA ALA A 22 -11.40 19.82 -9.85
C ALA A 22 -10.50 20.46 -10.94
N GLU A 23 -9.37 21.07 -10.53
CA GLU A 23 -8.38 21.64 -11.44
C GLU A 23 -7.57 20.54 -12.16
N LEU A 24 -7.29 19.44 -11.47
CA LEU A 24 -6.59 18.31 -12.05
C LEU A 24 -7.47 17.50 -13.01
N GLY A 25 -8.79 17.50 -12.84
CA GLY A 25 -9.76 16.81 -13.71
C GLY A 25 -10.46 15.64 -13.02
N ALA A 26 -11.79 15.67 -13.06
CA ALA A 26 -12.65 14.69 -12.39
C ALA A 26 -12.54 13.26 -12.96
N ASP A 27 -12.04 13.11 -14.19
CA ASP A 27 -11.81 11.81 -14.82
C ASP A 27 -10.82 10.95 -14.01
N LEU A 28 -9.91 11.57 -13.25
CA LEU A 28 -9.00 10.86 -12.34
C LEU A 28 -9.73 10.06 -11.26
N LEU A 29 -10.95 10.45 -10.87
CA LEU A 29 -11.75 9.73 -9.87
C LEU A 29 -12.64 8.64 -10.46
N THR A 30 -12.70 8.53 -11.79
CA THR A 30 -13.63 7.62 -12.45
C THR A 30 -13.05 6.22 -12.57
N THR A 31 -13.62 5.26 -11.84
CA THR A 31 -13.30 3.84 -12.01
C THR A 31 -14.39 3.16 -12.84
N THR A 32 -14.05 2.71 -14.05
CA THR A 32 -14.99 1.97 -14.91
C THR A 32 -15.33 0.60 -14.31
N PRO A 33 -16.50 0.02 -14.66
CA PRO A 33 -16.86 -1.34 -14.22
C PRO A 33 -15.84 -2.41 -14.63
N TRP A 34 -15.12 -2.19 -15.74
CA TRP A 34 -14.05 -3.10 -16.17
C TRP A 34 -12.81 -2.99 -15.30
N GLN A 35 -12.31 -1.76 -15.05
CA GLN A 35 -11.18 -1.52 -14.14
C GLN A 35 -11.44 -2.11 -12.76
N ARG A 36 -12.64 -1.86 -12.20
CA ARG A 36 -13.07 -2.44 -10.92
C ARG A 36 -13.01 -3.96 -10.93
N ARG A 37 -13.68 -4.60 -11.90
CA ARG A 37 -13.74 -6.07 -11.99
C ARG A 37 -12.34 -6.67 -12.16
N TRP A 38 -11.50 -6.06 -12.98
CA TRP A 38 -10.14 -6.53 -13.20
C TRP A 38 -9.25 -6.38 -11.97
N ALA A 39 -9.33 -5.25 -11.26
CA ALA A 39 -8.60 -5.04 -10.01
C ALA A 39 -8.95 -6.11 -8.96
N LEU A 40 -10.25 -6.39 -8.79
CA LEU A 40 -10.76 -7.38 -7.83
C LEU A 40 -10.52 -8.84 -8.25
N ALA A 41 -10.56 -9.14 -9.55
CA ALA A 41 -10.35 -10.49 -10.06
C ALA A 41 -8.87 -10.90 -10.06
N ARG A 42 -7.93 -9.95 -10.22
CA ARG A 42 -6.51 -10.24 -10.37
C ARG A 42 -5.92 -11.09 -9.23
N PRO A 43 -6.14 -10.78 -7.94
CA PRO A 43 -5.67 -11.66 -6.85
C PRO A 43 -6.25 -13.07 -6.93
N LEU A 44 -7.54 -13.20 -7.25
CA LEU A 44 -8.20 -14.51 -7.36
C LEU A 44 -7.61 -15.34 -8.49
N LEU A 45 -7.36 -14.73 -9.65
CA LEU A 45 -6.70 -15.38 -10.78
C LEU A 45 -5.27 -15.79 -10.44
N LEU A 46 -4.55 -15.01 -9.63
CA LEU A 46 -3.20 -15.36 -9.18
C LEU A 46 -3.19 -16.50 -8.15
N VAL A 47 -4.21 -16.62 -7.30
CA VAL A 47 -4.39 -17.81 -6.44
C VAL A 47 -4.63 -19.07 -7.28
N LEU A 48 -5.48 -18.98 -8.31
CA LEU A 48 -5.70 -20.09 -9.25
C LEU A 48 -4.41 -20.42 -10.02
N CYS A 49 -3.66 -19.42 -10.44
CA CYS A 49 -2.36 -19.58 -11.09
C CYS A 49 -1.37 -20.28 -10.15
N PHE A 50 -1.30 -19.88 -8.87
CA PHE A 50 -0.45 -20.54 -7.88
C PHE A 50 -0.79 -22.03 -7.78
N ALA A 51 -2.07 -22.37 -7.65
CA ALA A 51 -2.53 -23.75 -7.56
C ALA A 51 -2.17 -24.55 -8.82
N ALA A 52 -2.37 -23.97 -10.01
CA ALA A 52 -2.01 -24.61 -11.27
C ALA A 52 -0.49 -24.84 -11.40
N VAL A 53 0.32 -23.84 -11.06
CA VAL A 53 1.79 -23.92 -11.09
C VAL A 53 2.29 -24.97 -10.10
N TRP A 54 1.75 -25.00 -8.88
CA TRP A 54 2.08 -25.99 -7.86
C TRP A 54 1.81 -27.43 -8.32
N GLN A 55 0.70 -27.67 -9.01
CA GLN A 55 0.32 -29.00 -9.52
C GLN A 55 1.10 -29.41 -10.79
N SER A 56 1.96 -28.54 -11.31
CA SER A 56 2.72 -28.77 -12.53
C SER A 56 4.20 -29.04 -12.24
N GLN A 57 4.98 -29.36 -13.27
CA GLN A 57 6.45 -29.44 -13.17
C GLN A 57 7.12 -28.07 -12.96
N LEU A 58 6.34 -26.98 -12.97
CA LEU A 58 6.81 -25.61 -12.78
C LEU A 58 6.64 -25.10 -11.34
N TRP A 59 6.41 -25.98 -10.35
CA TRP A 59 6.16 -25.60 -8.94
C TRP A 59 7.20 -24.61 -8.36
N TRP A 60 8.43 -24.61 -8.86
CA TRP A 60 9.50 -23.69 -8.46
C TRP A 60 9.22 -22.22 -8.82
N LEU A 61 8.24 -21.94 -9.68
CA LEU A 61 7.74 -20.60 -9.99
C LEU A 61 6.75 -20.06 -8.94
N THR A 62 6.30 -20.87 -7.97
CA THR A 62 5.36 -20.43 -6.93
C THR A 62 5.81 -19.19 -6.14
N PRO A 63 7.11 -18.95 -5.82
CA PRO A 63 7.52 -17.71 -5.17
C PRO A 63 7.31 -16.47 -6.06
N LEU A 64 7.52 -16.58 -7.37
CA LEU A 64 7.25 -15.50 -8.31
C LEU A 64 5.75 -15.19 -8.38
N VAL A 65 4.91 -16.22 -8.43
CA VAL A 65 3.44 -16.04 -8.41
C VAL A 65 3.00 -15.40 -7.10
N MET A 66 3.57 -15.81 -5.96
CA MET A 66 3.29 -15.19 -4.66
C MET A 66 3.70 -13.72 -4.63
N PHE A 67 4.86 -13.37 -5.18
CA PHE A 67 5.30 -11.97 -5.28
C PHE A 67 4.32 -11.11 -6.10
N LEU A 68 3.85 -11.61 -7.24
CA LEU A 68 2.84 -10.93 -8.06
C LEU A 68 1.48 -10.83 -7.33
N LEU A 69 1.11 -11.88 -6.58
CA LEU A 69 -0.10 -11.89 -5.77
C LEU A 69 -0.05 -10.83 -4.66
N PHE A 70 1.08 -10.73 -3.97
CA PHE A 70 1.32 -9.71 -2.96
C PHE A 70 1.15 -8.29 -3.53
N ILE A 71 1.77 -7.99 -4.68
CA ILE A 71 1.62 -6.70 -5.36
C ILE A 71 0.15 -6.43 -5.71
N ALA A 72 -0.55 -7.43 -6.27
CA ALA A 72 -1.95 -7.30 -6.63
C ALA A 72 -2.84 -7.00 -5.42
N ILE A 73 -2.61 -7.70 -4.30
CA ILE A 73 -3.37 -7.52 -3.06
C ILE A 73 -3.11 -6.17 -2.42
N VAL A 74 -1.84 -5.76 -2.26
CA VAL A 74 -1.51 -4.45 -1.67
C VAL A 74 -2.17 -3.33 -2.48
N THR A 75 -2.05 -3.39 -3.81
CA THR A 75 -2.63 -2.38 -4.71
C THR A 75 -4.15 -2.29 -4.59
N VAL A 76 -4.86 -3.41 -4.74
CA VAL A 76 -6.32 -3.38 -4.71
C VAL A 76 -6.83 -3.07 -3.30
N THR A 77 -6.10 -3.45 -2.25
CA THR A 77 -6.44 -3.10 -0.87
C THR A 77 -6.34 -1.60 -0.65
N HIS A 78 -5.30 -0.91 -1.15
CA HIS A 78 -5.23 0.56 -1.12
C HIS A 78 -6.47 1.19 -1.78
N ASP A 79 -6.84 0.73 -2.97
CA ASP A 79 -7.98 1.27 -3.70
C ASP A 79 -9.32 1.02 -2.97
N VAL A 80 -9.45 -0.11 -2.25
CA VAL A 80 -10.63 -0.42 -1.42
C VAL A 80 -10.66 0.46 -0.17
N VAL A 81 -9.53 0.63 0.51
CA VAL A 81 -9.40 1.43 1.74
C VAL A 81 -9.80 2.88 1.49
N HIS A 82 -9.38 3.47 0.38
CA HIS A 82 -9.72 4.85 0.04
C HIS A 82 -11.03 5.01 -0.75
N GLY A 83 -11.76 3.91 -0.96
CA GLY A 83 -13.04 3.92 -1.69
C GLY A 83 -12.91 4.23 -3.18
N ALA A 84 -11.69 4.22 -3.74
CA ALA A 84 -11.38 4.61 -5.10
C ALA A 84 -12.01 3.68 -6.15
N LEU A 85 -12.33 2.44 -5.77
CA LEU A 85 -13.04 1.51 -6.65
C LEU A 85 -14.54 1.79 -6.78
N GLY A 86 -15.15 2.62 -5.91
CA GLY A 86 -16.59 2.89 -5.91
C GLY A 86 -17.43 1.69 -5.44
N LEU A 87 -16.92 0.92 -4.49
CA LEU A 87 -17.64 -0.14 -3.78
C LEU A 87 -18.58 0.46 -2.72
N SER A 88 -19.70 -0.21 -2.46
CA SER A 88 -20.54 0.15 -1.30
C SER A 88 -19.82 -0.17 0.02
N PRO A 89 -20.18 0.46 1.15
CA PRO A 89 -19.54 0.19 2.44
C PRO A 89 -19.50 -1.31 2.80
N ARG A 90 -20.62 -2.01 2.57
CA ARG A 90 -20.70 -3.47 2.80
C ARG A 90 -19.78 -4.25 1.87
N GLN A 91 -19.68 -3.86 0.60
CA GLN A 91 -18.75 -4.52 -0.33
C GLN A 91 -17.31 -4.31 0.11
N SER A 92 -16.95 -3.12 0.58
CA SER A 92 -15.60 -2.82 1.08
C SER A 92 -15.24 -3.69 2.28
N GLU A 93 -16.11 -3.86 3.29
CA GLU A 93 -15.81 -4.77 4.44
C GLU A 93 -15.48 -6.20 3.95
N TRP A 94 -16.31 -6.75 3.06
CA TRP A 94 -16.11 -8.11 2.56
C TRP A 94 -14.87 -8.25 1.69
N TRP A 95 -14.55 -7.25 0.87
CA TRP A 95 -13.33 -7.27 0.07
C TRP A 95 -12.08 -7.13 0.93
N LEU A 96 -12.08 -6.28 1.96
CA LEU A 96 -10.97 -6.21 2.92
C LEU A 96 -10.75 -7.56 3.62
N PHE A 97 -11.84 -8.19 4.07
CA PHE A 97 -11.78 -9.52 4.66
C PHE A 97 -11.22 -10.56 3.68
N LEU A 98 -11.76 -10.63 2.46
CA LEU A 98 -11.35 -11.61 1.45
C LEU A 98 -9.88 -11.44 1.03
N LEU A 99 -9.43 -10.20 0.84
CA LEU A 99 -8.04 -9.89 0.49
C LEU A 99 -7.09 -10.26 1.63
N GLY A 100 -7.46 -9.96 2.88
CA GLY A 100 -6.72 -10.41 4.06
C GLY A 100 -6.67 -11.95 4.17
N VAL A 101 -7.79 -12.63 3.93
CA VAL A 101 -7.88 -14.11 3.91
C VAL A 101 -6.91 -14.72 2.91
N ILE A 102 -6.78 -14.14 1.71
CA ILE A 102 -5.89 -14.65 0.67
C ILE A 102 -4.43 -14.53 1.11
N LEU A 103 -4.02 -13.42 1.71
CA LEU A 103 -2.62 -13.18 2.10
C LEU A 103 -2.29 -13.65 3.53
N LEU A 104 -3.27 -14.17 4.27
CA LEU A 104 -3.15 -14.52 5.69
C LEU A 104 -2.82 -13.30 6.58
N GLU A 105 -3.47 -12.18 6.27
CA GLU A 105 -3.31 -10.90 6.95
C GLU A 105 -4.67 -10.33 7.37
N SER A 106 -4.67 -9.14 7.97
CA SER A 106 -5.88 -8.43 8.39
C SER A 106 -6.08 -7.17 7.55
N GLY A 107 -7.04 -7.24 6.61
CA GLY A 107 -7.40 -6.08 5.78
C GLY A 107 -8.02 -4.96 6.61
N HIS A 108 -8.74 -5.31 7.69
CA HIS A 108 -9.34 -4.31 8.59
C HIS A 108 -8.29 -3.63 9.48
N ALA A 109 -7.27 -4.36 9.95
CA ALA A 109 -6.14 -3.75 10.67
C ALA A 109 -5.40 -2.79 9.75
N TYR A 110 -5.09 -3.24 8.52
CA TYR A 110 -4.44 -2.43 7.52
C TYR A 110 -5.22 -1.15 7.20
N ARG A 111 -6.54 -1.22 6.98
CA ARG A 111 -7.38 -0.02 6.80
C ARG A 111 -7.23 0.97 7.96
N ALA A 112 -7.30 0.47 9.19
CA ALA A 112 -7.26 1.33 10.37
C ALA A 112 -5.90 2.02 10.51
N THR A 113 -4.80 1.31 10.28
CA THR A 113 -3.45 1.88 10.36
C THR A 113 -3.14 2.78 9.18
N HIS A 114 -3.62 2.45 7.97
CA HIS A 114 -3.35 3.23 6.77
C HIS A 114 -4.06 4.58 6.79
N HIS A 115 -5.31 4.62 7.23
CA HIS A 115 -5.98 5.90 7.46
C HIS A 115 -5.30 6.74 8.56
N GLN A 116 -4.79 6.09 9.61
CA GLN A 116 -4.03 6.77 10.64
C GLN A 116 -2.73 7.36 10.07
N HIS A 117 -2.00 6.58 9.28
CA HIS A 117 -0.77 6.97 8.61
C HIS A 117 -0.96 8.23 7.76
N HIS A 118 -1.94 8.23 6.86
CA HIS A 118 -2.29 9.42 6.05
C HIS A 118 -2.67 10.64 6.89
N ARG A 119 -3.27 10.42 8.07
CA ARG A 119 -3.71 11.50 8.95
C ARG A 119 -2.58 12.14 9.73
N VAL A 120 -1.60 11.37 10.18
CA VAL A 120 -0.64 11.85 11.18
C VAL A 120 0.82 11.73 10.78
N PHE A 121 1.21 10.99 9.74
CA PHE A 121 2.62 10.84 9.35
C PHE A 121 3.28 12.21 9.09
N PRO A 122 4.53 12.47 9.53
CA PRO A 122 5.45 11.60 10.27
C PRO A 122 5.32 11.77 11.79
N GLY A 123 4.10 11.79 12.31
CA GLY A 123 3.78 11.86 13.74
C GLY A 123 3.97 10.53 14.48
N PRO A 124 4.06 10.55 15.82
CA PRO A 124 4.44 9.40 16.63
C PRO A 124 3.33 8.33 16.81
N ASP A 125 2.05 8.67 16.59
CA ASP A 125 0.93 7.72 16.67
C ASP A 125 0.66 7.09 15.29
N ASP A 126 1.70 6.54 14.66
CA ASP A 126 1.62 5.94 13.34
C ASP A 126 2.37 4.59 13.30
N PRO A 127 1.68 3.49 13.66
CA PRO A 127 2.32 2.17 13.68
C PRO A 127 2.71 1.66 12.29
N GLU A 128 2.04 2.13 11.23
CA GLU A 128 2.36 1.75 9.85
C GLU A 128 3.61 2.46 9.36
N GLY A 129 3.76 3.74 9.70
CA GLY A 129 4.93 4.56 9.36
C GLY A 129 6.19 4.26 10.17
N ASP A 130 6.14 3.44 11.23
CA ASP A 130 7.30 3.11 12.06
C ASP A 130 8.56 2.66 11.27
N PRO A 131 8.46 1.78 10.24
CA PRO A 131 9.61 1.38 9.43
C PRO A 131 10.33 2.53 8.71
N ALA A 132 9.65 3.66 8.45
CA ALA A 132 10.26 4.84 7.83
C ALA A 132 11.37 5.46 8.70
N ARG A 133 11.31 5.24 10.02
CA ARG A 133 12.28 5.78 11.00
C ARG A 133 13.44 4.83 11.28
N MET A 134 13.33 3.59 10.81
CA MET A 134 14.32 2.55 11.03
C MET A 134 15.47 2.68 10.03
N ASN A 135 16.64 2.16 10.36
CA ASN A 135 17.64 1.87 9.32
C ASN A 135 17.23 0.62 8.52
N LEU A 136 17.87 0.39 7.37
CA LEU A 136 17.53 -0.70 6.45
C LEU A 136 17.49 -2.08 7.14
N TRP A 137 18.52 -2.40 7.95
CA TRP A 137 18.60 -3.70 8.63
C TRP A 137 17.49 -3.89 9.65
N THR A 138 17.18 -2.83 10.40
CA THR A 138 16.11 -2.86 11.39
C THR A 138 14.76 -3.01 10.70
N ALA A 139 14.52 -2.33 9.58
CA ALA A 139 13.30 -2.47 8.80
C ALA A 139 13.10 -3.90 8.25
N VAL A 140 14.18 -4.56 7.80
CA VAL A 140 14.14 -5.97 7.36
C VAL A 140 13.81 -6.90 8.53
N LEU A 141 14.52 -6.75 9.66
CA LEU A 141 14.30 -7.59 10.85
C LEU A 141 12.96 -7.33 11.53
N TRP A 142 12.32 -6.20 11.23
CA TRP A 142 11.00 -5.84 11.74
C TRP A 142 9.84 -6.58 11.05
N GLY A 143 10.07 -7.15 9.86
CA GLY A 143 9.07 -7.85 9.06
C GLY A 143 8.15 -8.79 9.87
N PRO A 144 8.68 -9.73 10.67
CA PRO A 144 7.87 -10.66 11.47
C PRO A 144 6.97 -10.01 12.52
N LEU A 145 7.31 -8.81 12.99
CA LEU A 145 6.59 -8.09 14.05
C LEU A 145 5.64 -7.02 13.52
N PHE A 146 5.78 -6.63 12.26
CA PHE A 146 5.04 -5.53 11.66
C PHE A 146 3.51 -5.78 11.67
N LEU A 147 3.05 -6.88 11.07
CA LEU A 147 1.60 -7.18 11.01
C LEU A 147 0.97 -7.43 12.39
N PRO A 148 1.58 -8.19 13.33
CA PRO A 148 1.06 -8.32 14.68
C PRO A 148 0.93 -6.96 15.40
N ARG A 149 1.87 -6.05 15.18
CA ARG A 149 1.81 -4.69 15.73
C ARG A 149 0.63 -3.90 15.16
N LEU A 150 0.44 -3.91 13.83
CA LEU A 150 -0.68 -3.23 13.19
C LEU A 150 -2.02 -3.75 13.72
N TRP A 151 -2.16 -5.07 13.81
CA TRP A 151 -3.35 -5.71 14.34
C TRP A 151 -3.63 -5.32 15.78
N LEU A 152 -2.62 -5.38 16.66
CA LEU A 152 -2.77 -5.03 18.07
C LEU A 152 -3.15 -3.56 18.26
N TRP A 153 -2.55 -2.65 17.48
CA TRP A 153 -2.91 -1.24 17.49
C TRP A 153 -4.36 -1.06 17.03
N ALA A 154 -4.76 -1.66 15.90
CA ALA A 154 -6.10 -1.55 15.35
C ALA A 154 -7.17 -2.11 16.31
N TYR A 155 -6.88 -3.25 16.94
CA TYR A 155 -7.78 -3.88 17.91
C TYR A 155 -8.00 -3.02 19.15
N ARG A 156 -6.92 -2.41 19.69
CA ARG A 156 -7.02 -1.46 20.80
C ARG A 156 -7.76 -0.19 20.41
N ARG A 157 -7.52 0.32 19.19
CA ARG A 157 -8.14 1.57 18.72
C ARG A 157 -9.65 1.45 18.48
N ASN A 158 -10.13 0.24 18.22
CA ASN A 158 -11.54 -0.09 18.02
C ASN A 158 -12.24 -0.60 19.30
N GLN A 159 -11.75 -0.26 20.50
CA GLN A 159 -12.51 -0.47 21.73
C GLN A 159 -13.90 0.19 21.65
N GLY A 160 -14.94 -0.54 22.03
CA GLY A 160 -16.34 -0.10 21.89
C GLY A 160 -16.95 -0.27 20.49
N ARG A 161 -16.18 -0.75 19.50
CA ARG A 161 -16.66 -1.05 18.14
C ARG A 161 -16.62 -2.55 17.87
N ASP A 162 -17.60 -3.26 18.41
CA ASP A 162 -17.65 -4.73 18.36
C ASP A 162 -17.80 -5.28 16.93
N ASP A 163 -18.43 -4.53 16.03
CA ASP A 163 -18.53 -4.85 14.61
C ASP A 163 -17.14 -4.96 13.96
N GLN A 164 -16.26 -3.98 14.20
CA GLN A 164 -14.90 -3.97 13.67
C GLN A 164 -14.00 -4.99 14.35
N ARG A 165 -14.14 -5.17 15.67
CA ARG A 165 -13.35 -6.17 16.41
C ARG A 165 -13.67 -7.60 15.99
N ARG A 166 -14.91 -7.90 15.59
CA ARG A 166 -15.29 -9.22 15.04
C ARG A 166 -14.53 -9.53 13.76
N TRP A 167 -14.40 -8.56 12.84
CA TRP A 167 -13.58 -8.73 11.63
C TRP A 167 -12.13 -8.99 11.97
N LEU A 168 -11.52 -8.15 12.83
CA LEU A 168 -10.13 -8.31 13.26
C LEU A 168 -9.87 -9.69 13.87
N VAL A 169 -10.77 -10.18 14.72
CA VAL A 169 -10.65 -11.50 15.35
C VAL A 169 -10.81 -12.62 14.32
N ALA A 170 -11.79 -12.54 13.42
CA ALA A 170 -12.00 -13.54 12.38
C ALA A 170 -10.77 -13.64 11.44
N GLU A 171 -10.21 -12.52 11.04
CA GLU A 171 -8.98 -12.46 10.24
C GLU A 171 -7.78 -13.04 10.99
N ALA A 172 -7.60 -12.72 12.27
CA ALA A 172 -6.52 -13.29 13.08
C ALA A 172 -6.65 -14.81 13.28
N ILE A 173 -7.86 -15.30 13.55
CA ILE A 173 -8.15 -16.73 13.65
C ILE A 173 -7.79 -17.43 12.34
N TRP A 174 -8.14 -16.84 11.19
CA TRP A 174 -7.80 -17.39 9.89
C TRP A 174 -6.28 -17.37 9.62
N ALA A 175 -5.64 -16.21 9.81
CA ALA A 175 -4.21 -16.01 9.57
C ALA A 175 -3.32 -16.95 10.39
N ILE A 176 -3.76 -17.32 11.61
CA ILE A 176 -3.05 -18.27 12.48
C ILE A 176 -3.50 -19.71 12.22
N GLY A 177 -4.81 -19.93 12.16
CA GLY A 177 -5.41 -21.26 12.05
C GLY A 177 -5.09 -21.96 10.74
N PHE A 178 -5.07 -21.23 9.62
CA PHE A 178 -4.80 -21.83 8.31
C PHE A 178 -3.38 -22.42 8.19
N PRO A 179 -2.28 -21.69 8.51
CA PRO A 179 -0.94 -22.27 8.54
C PRO A 179 -0.82 -23.47 9.50
N LEU A 180 -1.42 -23.39 10.68
CA LEU A 180 -1.37 -24.48 11.66
C LEU A 180 -2.10 -25.74 11.16
N ALA A 181 -3.28 -25.58 10.58
CA ALA A 181 -4.02 -26.68 9.95
C ALA A 181 -3.23 -27.27 8.78
N ALA A 182 -2.65 -26.43 7.92
CA ALA A 182 -1.86 -26.88 6.78
C ALA A 182 -0.56 -27.61 7.19
N ALA A 183 0.06 -27.21 8.30
CA ALA A 183 1.24 -27.88 8.85
C ALA A 183 0.89 -29.20 9.56
N THR A 184 -0.20 -29.25 10.32
CA THR A 184 -0.64 -30.47 11.02
C THR A 184 -1.15 -31.55 10.06
N LEU A 185 -1.78 -31.15 8.95
CA LEU A 185 -2.27 -32.05 7.91
C LEU A 185 -1.29 -32.21 6.74
N TRP A 186 0.00 -31.93 6.96
CA TRP A 186 1.06 -31.89 5.95
C TRP A 186 1.04 -33.00 4.90
N PRO A 187 0.77 -34.30 5.22
CA PRO A 187 0.73 -35.36 4.21
C PRO A 187 -0.21 -35.08 3.03
N ILE A 188 -1.29 -34.31 3.25
CA ILE A 188 -2.31 -33.98 2.25
C ILE A 188 -2.38 -32.48 1.92
N THR A 189 -1.75 -31.60 2.70
CA THR A 189 -1.81 -30.12 2.53
C THR A 189 -0.46 -29.46 2.19
N LYS A 190 0.46 -30.17 1.52
CA LYS A 190 1.77 -29.60 1.14
C LYS A 190 1.65 -28.28 0.37
N GLY A 191 0.77 -28.21 -0.64
CA GLY A 191 0.54 -27.00 -1.43
C GLY A 191 0.05 -25.82 -0.59
N PRO A 192 -1.07 -25.97 0.16
CA PRO A 192 -1.52 -24.95 1.11
C PRO A 192 -0.47 -24.54 2.16
N ALA A 193 0.35 -25.47 2.66
CA ALA A 193 1.39 -25.16 3.62
C ALA A 193 2.54 -24.35 3.00
N VAL A 194 2.96 -24.68 1.78
CA VAL A 194 3.93 -23.88 1.01
C VAL A 194 3.36 -22.50 0.68
N TYR A 195 2.08 -22.43 0.29
CA TYR A 195 1.37 -21.17 0.08
C TYR A 195 1.41 -20.30 1.34
N ALA A 196 1.04 -20.86 2.50
CA ALA A 196 1.05 -20.16 3.78
C ALA A 196 2.45 -19.65 4.14
N LEU A 197 3.47 -20.49 3.98
CA LEU A 197 4.86 -20.13 4.23
C LEU A 197 5.30 -18.95 3.34
N LEU A 198 5.03 -19.04 2.04
CA LEU A 198 5.40 -18.00 1.08
C LEU A 198 4.63 -16.70 1.32
N ALA A 199 3.35 -16.77 1.70
CA ALA A 199 2.57 -15.60 2.07
C ALA A 199 3.17 -14.92 3.30
N ILE A 200 3.38 -15.65 4.41
CA ILE A 200 3.96 -15.12 5.65
C ILE A 200 5.34 -14.50 5.43
N VAL A 201 6.24 -15.21 4.74
CA VAL A 201 7.59 -14.71 4.47
C VAL A 201 7.56 -13.53 3.51
N GLY A 202 6.69 -13.55 2.49
CA GLY A 202 6.48 -12.44 1.57
C GLY A 202 6.03 -11.17 2.30
N SER A 203 5.13 -11.31 3.26
CA SER A 203 4.64 -10.20 4.09
C SER A 203 5.72 -9.54 4.95
N TRP A 204 6.83 -10.22 5.25
CA TRP A 204 7.95 -9.59 5.96
C TRP A 204 8.66 -8.52 5.14
N VAL A 205 8.53 -8.58 3.81
CA VAL A 205 9.08 -7.59 2.89
C VAL A 205 8.18 -6.34 2.81
N TYR A 206 6.92 -6.43 3.27
CA TYR A 206 5.97 -5.32 3.29
C TYR A 206 6.55 -4.04 3.90
N PRO A 207 6.97 -4.00 5.19
CA PRO A 207 7.42 -2.75 5.84
C PRO A 207 8.64 -2.14 5.15
N LEU A 208 9.44 -2.95 4.45
CA LEU A 208 10.56 -2.47 3.66
C LEU A 208 10.07 -1.76 2.38
N LEU A 209 9.29 -2.46 1.54
CA LEU A 209 8.95 -1.98 0.20
C LEU A 209 7.87 -0.91 0.17
N THR A 210 6.89 -1.00 1.07
CA THR A 210 5.71 -0.11 1.04
C THR A 210 5.82 1.07 2.00
N VAL A 211 6.73 1.00 2.99
CA VAL A 211 6.90 2.06 3.99
C VAL A 211 8.34 2.59 4.03
N HIS A 212 9.32 1.75 4.37
CA HIS A 212 10.69 2.22 4.60
C HIS A 212 11.29 2.88 3.35
N LEU A 213 11.21 2.23 2.18
CA LEU A 213 11.78 2.76 0.95
C LEU A 213 11.05 4.02 0.42
N PRO A 214 9.70 4.07 0.35
CA PRO A 214 9.01 5.26 -0.13
C PRO A 214 9.19 6.48 0.77
N HIS A 215 9.23 6.27 2.09
CA HIS A 215 9.40 7.34 3.08
C HIS A 215 10.87 7.56 3.49
N HIS A 216 11.83 6.95 2.82
CA HIS A 216 13.23 7.11 3.18
C HIS A 216 13.66 8.57 3.03
N GLY A 217 14.11 9.18 4.14
CA GLY A 217 14.47 10.59 4.18
C GLY A 217 13.26 11.54 4.13
N TYR A 218 12.12 11.13 4.68
CA TYR A 218 10.92 11.96 4.78
C TYR A 218 11.20 13.32 5.45
N GLY A 219 10.51 14.35 5.00
CA GLY A 219 10.46 15.67 5.62
C GLY A 219 9.09 15.97 6.25
N ASP A 220 8.92 17.20 6.74
CA ASP A 220 7.77 17.59 7.56
C ASP A 220 6.58 18.16 6.76
N THR A 221 6.73 18.37 5.45
CA THR A 221 5.66 18.88 4.57
C THR A 221 5.01 17.75 3.75
N PRO A 222 3.74 17.88 3.33
CA PRO A 222 3.08 16.87 2.49
C PRO A 222 3.86 16.51 1.22
N LEU A 223 4.62 17.46 0.65
CA LEU A 223 5.43 17.25 -0.55
C LEU A 223 6.75 16.50 -0.30
N THR A 224 7.18 16.40 0.95
CA THR A 224 8.46 15.82 1.36
C THR A 224 8.32 14.57 2.21
N GLN A 225 7.11 14.22 2.65
CA GLN A 225 6.87 13.06 3.50
C GLN A 225 7.19 11.72 2.83
N THR A 226 7.17 11.66 1.51
CA THR A 226 7.40 10.44 0.75
C THR A 226 7.91 10.77 -0.66
N GLY A 227 8.46 9.77 -1.33
CA GLY A 227 8.98 9.88 -2.69
C GLY A 227 7.98 9.44 -3.77
N THR A 228 8.34 9.76 -5.01
CA THR A 228 7.71 9.19 -6.21
C THR A 228 8.78 8.55 -7.07
N LEU A 229 8.51 7.35 -7.56
CA LEU A 229 9.38 6.61 -8.47
C LEU A 229 8.64 6.40 -9.80
N ARG A 230 9.17 7.01 -10.86
CA ARG A 230 8.61 7.06 -12.20
C ARG A 230 9.44 6.19 -13.16
N GLY A 231 8.82 5.72 -14.24
CA GLY A 231 9.45 4.75 -15.14
C GLY A 231 8.44 4.04 -16.03
N LEU A 232 8.93 3.13 -16.87
CA LEU A 232 8.08 2.35 -17.76
C LEU A 232 7.79 0.96 -17.19
N ILE A 233 8.78 0.31 -16.58
CA ILE A 233 8.68 -1.09 -16.18
C ILE A 233 8.33 -1.19 -14.69
N ILE A 234 9.12 -0.56 -13.82
CA ILE A 234 8.97 -0.70 -12.37
C ILE A 234 7.61 -0.20 -11.89
N PRO A 235 7.13 1.02 -12.22
CA PRO A 235 5.79 1.44 -11.78
C PRO A 235 4.67 0.49 -12.23
N ARG A 236 4.71 0.02 -13.48
CA ARG A 236 3.70 -0.91 -14.00
C ARG A 236 3.73 -2.27 -13.31
N LEU A 237 4.92 -2.78 -12.98
CA LEU A 237 5.07 -4.02 -12.22
C LEU A 237 4.40 -3.89 -10.85
N PHE A 238 4.61 -2.76 -10.17
CA PHE A 238 4.01 -2.41 -8.88
C PHE A 238 2.62 -1.76 -9.00
N LEU A 239 1.99 -1.88 -10.18
CA LEU A 239 0.63 -1.41 -10.44
C LEU A 239 0.42 0.07 -10.07
N GLU A 240 1.44 0.88 -10.38
CA GLU A 240 1.52 2.33 -10.21
C GLU A 240 1.55 2.81 -8.75
N LEU A 241 1.65 1.92 -7.75
CA LEU A 241 1.83 2.35 -6.34
C LEU A 241 3.19 2.99 -6.04
N THR A 242 4.14 2.94 -6.98
CA THR A 242 5.42 3.65 -6.85
C THR A 242 5.28 5.17 -6.99
N TYR A 243 4.15 5.65 -7.53
CA TYR A 243 3.71 7.05 -7.45
C TYR A 243 3.16 7.35 -6.04
N HIS A 244 3.98 7.07 -5.02
CA HIS A 244 3.58 7.03 -3.63
C HIS A 244 3.31 8.44 -3.08
N LEU A 245 4.07 9.45 -3.53
CA LEU A 245 3.77 10.85 -3.24
C LEU A 245 2.41 11.26 -3.81
N GLU A 246 2.12 10.90 -5.05
CA GLU A 246 0.84 11.20 -5.65
C GLU A 246 -0.33 10.58 -4.87
N HIS A 247 -0.15 9.34 -4.37
CA HIS A 247 -1.08 8.66 -3.46
C HIS A 247 -1.28 9.41 -2.14
N HIS A 248 -0.21 9.90 -1.51
CA HIS A 248 -0.30 10.69 -0.26
C HIS A 248 -1.04 12.01 -0.44
N LEU A 249 -0.82 12.69 -1.58
CA LEU A 249 -1.45 13.97 -1.85
C LEU A 249 -2.93 13.81 -2.24
N TYR A 250 -3.28 12.72 -2.95
CA TYR A 250 -4.63 12.49 -3.47
C TYR A 250 -5.06 11.03 -3.32
N PRO A 251 -5.27 10.54 -2.08
CA PRO A 251 -5.51 9.12 -1.79
C PRO A 251 -6.79 8.54 -2.42
N THR A 252 -7.74 9.40 -2.79
CA THR A 252 -8.99 8.98 -3.46
C THR A 252 -8.82 8.66 -4.93
N VAL A 253 -7.67 8.99 -5.54
CA VAL A 253 -7.36 8.65 -6.94
C VAL A 253 -6.94 7.17 -6.99
N PRO A 254 -7.63 6.33 -7.78
CA PRO A 254 -7.30 4.92 -7.85
C PRO A 254 -5.92 4.69 -8.47
N SER A 255 -5.27 3.61 -8.06
CA SER A 255 -3.93 3.18 -8.48
C SER A 255 -3.68 3.33 -9.99
N HIS A 256 -4.60 2.83 -10.80
CA HIS A 256 -4.52 2.85 -12.27
C HIS A 256 -4.57 4.26 -12.90
N HIS A 257 -4.85 5.30 -12.12
CA HIS A 257 -4.79 6.70 -12.55
C HIS A 257 -3.61 7.48 -11.96
N LEU A 258 -2.82 6.89 -11.05
CA LEU A 258 -1.69 7.58 -10.41
C LEU A 258 -0.64 8.04 -11.41
N ALA A 259 -0.35 7.27 -12.46
CA ALA A 259 0.56 7.69 -13.52
C ALA A 259 0.04 8.92 -14.30
N ASN A 260 -1.28 9.05 -14.47
CA ASN A 260 -1.89 10.21 -15.13
C ASN A 260 -1.93 11.42 -14.18
N LEU A 261 -2.26 11.20 -12.91
CA LEU A 261 -2.18 12.21 -11.85
C LEU A 261 -0.75 12.78 -11.77
N SER A 262 0.26 11.91 -11.79
CA SER A 262 1.67 12.26 -11.77
C SER A 262 2.07 13.22 -12.90
N LYS A 263 1.56 13.01 -14.11
CA LYS A 263 1.77 13.92 -15.25
C LYS A 263 1.11 15.28 -15.02
N ARG A 264 -0.10 15.32 -14.46
CA ARG A 264 -0.83 16.57 -14.20
C ARG A 264 -0.22 17.37 -13.04
N LEU A 265 0.36 16.68 -12.07
CA LEU A 265 1.07 17.27 -10.93
C LEU A 265 2.50 17.72 -11.27
N ASP A 266 3.10 17.21 -12.35
CA ASP A 266 4.51 17.46 -12.68
C ASP A 266 4.92 18.96 -12.66
N PRO A 267 4.13 19.90 -13.22
CA PRO A 267 4.45 21.32 -13.13
C PRO A 267 4.49 21.84 -11.68
N THR A 268 3.52 21.42 -10.85
CA THR A 268 3.43 21.82 -9.44
C THR A 268 4.55 21.21 -8.61
N LEU A 269 4.85 19.93 -8.81
CA LEU A 269 5.92 19.23 -8.10
C LEU A 269 7.28 19.87 -8.40
N ARG A 270 7.58 20.14 -9.68
CA ARG A 270 8.83 20.84 -10.08
C ARG A 270 8.90 22.26 -9.52
N ALA A 271 7.79 23.00 -9.54
CA ALA A 271 7.75 24.36 -9.00
C ALA A 271 8.04 24.42 -7.50
N ASN A 272 7.71 23.35 -6.76
CA ASN A 272 7.98 23.19 -5.34
C ASN A 272 9.27 22.38 -5.04
N GLY A 273 10.13 22.15 -6.04
CA GLY A 273 11.44 21.52 -5.85
C GLY A 273 11.41 20.01 -5.60
N VAL A 274 10.27 19.33 -5.81
CA VAL A 274 10.20 17.87 -5.73
C VAL A 274 10.94 17.26 -6.92
N THR A 275 11.88 16.36 -6.65
CA THR A 275 12.66 15.64 -7.67
C THR A 275 12.22 14.17 -7.73
N PRO A 276 11.42 13.75 -8.73
CA PRO A 276 11.07 12.36 -8.93
C PRO A 276 12.30 11.47 -9.14
N LYS A 277 12.30 10.28 -8.52
CA LYS A 277 13.28 9.24 -8.84
C LYS A 277 12.84 8.53 -10.11
N TRP A 278 13.81 8.05 -10.90
CA TRP A 278 13.56 7.33 -12.14
C TRP A 278 14.08 5.91 -12.06
N ALA A 279 13.26 4.96 -12.50
CA ALA A 279 13.63 3.57 -12.72
C ALA A 279 13.25 3.16 -14.15
N PRO A 280 13.86 2.08 -14.68
CA PRO A 280 13.46 1.47 -15.94
C PRO A 280 11.95 1.22 -16.03
#